data_AF-A0A9C8N320-F1
#
_entry.id   AF-A0A9C8N320-F1
#
_cell.length_a   1.000
_cell.length_b   1.000
_cell.length_c   1.000
_cell.angle_alpha   90.00
_cell.angle_beta   90.00
_cell.angle_gamma   90.00
#
_symmetry.space_group_name_H-M   'P 1'
#
loop_
_entity.id
_entity.type
_entity.pdbx_description
1 polymer ?
#
loop_
_entity_poly.entity_id
_entity_poly.type
_entity_poly.pdbx_seq_one_letter_code
_entity_poly.pdbx_strand_id
1 'polypeptide(L)'
;MKIGITGTGSYIPSLVIANQDFETAEFLNSDGSPFKQDNPLIIEKFKAITGIVERRYVEDDLNTSDIAFLAAEKAIADAAIDKEQLDYIIFAHNFGDVSHGQCQGDT
;
A
#
# COMPACT_ATOMS: atom_id res chain seq x y z
N MET A 1 -23.67 -14.44 -22.07
CA MET A 1 -22.45 -14.34 -21.24
C MET A 1 -22.63 -13.15 -20.31
N LYS A 2 -22.65 -13.37 -18.99
CA LYS A 2 -22.86 -12.29 -18.02
C LYS A 2 -21.48 -11.84 -17.54
N ILE A 3 -21.07 -10.63 -17.92
CA ILE A 3 -19.82 -10.01 -17.48
C ILE A 3 -20.13 -9.25 -16.19
N GLY A 4 -19.35 -9.49 -15.14
CA GLY A 4 -19.53 -8.82 -13.86
C GLY A 4 -18.46 -9.24 -12.85
N ILE A 5 -18.33 -8.45 -11.79
CA ILE A 5 -17.47 -8.77 -10.64
C ILE A 5 -18.23 -9.76 -9.78
N THR A 6 -17.69 -10.95 -9.58
CA THR A 6 -18.31 -12.02 -8.77
C THR A 6 -17.78 -12.07 -7.35
N GLY A 7 -16.59 -11.51 -7.10
CA GLY A 7 -16.03 -11.36 -5.76
C GLY A 7 -14.96 -10.27 -5.72
N THR A 8 -14.71 -9.76 -4.52
CA THR A 8 -13.69 -8.74 -4.25
C THR A 8 -12.88 -9.12 -3.02
N GLY A 9 -11.64 -8.66 -2.96
CA GLY A 9 -10.75 -8.95 -1.85
C GLY A 9 -9.72 -7.85 -1.67
N SER A 10 -9.33 -7.62 -0.41
CA SER A 10 -8.30 -6.65 -0.08
C SER A 10 -7.44 -7.14 1.09
N TYR A 11 -6.17 -6.75 1.05
CA TYR A 11 -5.27 -6.85 2.18
C TYR A 11 -5.02 -5.44 2.70
N ILE A 12 -5.28 -5.23 3.99
CA ILE A 12 -4.97 -3.98 4.69
C ILE A 12 -3.75 -4.29 5.55
N PRO A 13 -2.59 -3.65 5.28
CA PRO A 13 -1.41 -3.87 6.09
C PRO A 13 -1.61 -3.56 7.58
N SER A 14 -0.92 -4.31 8.45
CA SER A 14 -1.07 -4.25 9.90
C SER A 14 -0.44 -3.00 10.51
N LEU A 15 0.71 -2.54 9.99
CA LEU A 15 1.43 -1.41 10.57
C LEU A 15 0.66 -0.12 10.35
N VAL A 16 0.25 0.51 11.46
CA VAL A 16 -0.43 1.80 11.46
C VAL A 16 0.62 2.88 11.63
N ILE A 17 0.73 3.76 10.63
CA ILE A 17 1.58 4.94 10.67
C ILE A 17 0.68 6.16 10.85
N ALA A 18 0.57 6.63 12.09
CA ALA A 18 -0.16 7.84 12.42
C ALA A 18 0.57 9.07 11.87
N ASN A 19 -0.16 10.17 11.72
CA ASN A 19 0.45 11.44 11.34
C ASN A 19 1.52 11.92 12.33
N GLN A 20 1.40 11.57 13.62
CA GLN A 20 2.38 11.89 14.66
C GLN A 20 3.72 11.17 14.45
N ASP A 21 3.74 10.02 13.78
CA ASP A 21 4.99 9.28 13.51
C ASP A 21 5.90 10.05 12.53
N PHE A 22 5.39 11.10 11.89
CA PHE A 22 6.16 12.00 11.04
C PHE A 22 6.74 13.21 11.78
N GLU A 23 6.58 13.32 13.11
CA GLU A 23 7.14 14.43 13.89
C GLU A 23 8.66 14.52 13.78
N THR A 24 9.35 13.39 13.57
CA THR A 24 10.80 13.31 13.38
C THR A 24 11.21 13.09 11.91
N ALA A 25 10.26 13.18 10.96
CA ALA A 25 10.55 12.99 9.55
C ALA A 25 11.23 14.22 8.94
N GLU A 26 12.09 13.99 7.94
CA GLU A 26 12.67 15.07 7.15
C GLU A 26 11.78 15.40 5.95
N PHE A 27 11.22 16.61 5.93
CA PHE A 27 10.45 17.11 4.80
C PHE A 27 11.31 18.03 3.94
N LEU A 28 11.44 17.70 2.65
CA LEU A 28 12.28 18.41 1.69
C LEU A 28 11.45 19.06 0.60
N ASN A 29 11.85 20.25 0.15
CA ASN A 29 11.34 20.91 -1.03
C ASN A 29 11.75 20.15 -2.29
N SER A 30 11.16 20.52 -3.44
CA SER A 30 11.48 19.91 -4.73
C SER A 30 12.96 20.09 -5.16
N ASP A 31 13.65 21.08 -4.59
CA ASP A 31 15.08 21.32 -4.81
C ASP A 31 15.99 20.55 -3.82
N GLY A 32 15.41 19.75 -2.92
CA GLY A 32 16.11 18.98 -1.89
C GLY A 32 16.44 19.77 -0.61
N SER A 33 16.11 21.06 -0.54
CA SER A 33 16.32 21.86 0.68
C SER A 33 15.30 21.49 1.76
N PRO A 34 15.64 21.54 3.07
CA PRO A 34 14.70 21.24 4.13
C PRO A 34 13.59 22.30 4.23
N PHE A 35 12.40 21.87 4.64
CA PHE A 35 11.32 22.78 5.00
C PHE A 35 11.74 23.68 6.17
N LYS A 36 11.25 24.93 6.18
CA LYS A 36 11.55 25.90 7.25
C LYS A 36 10.54 25.86 8.40
N GLN A 37 9.38 25.29 8.16
CA GLN A 37 8.29 25.19 9.12
C GLN A 37 8.48 23.97 10.01
N ASP A 38 7.99 24.06 11.24
CA ASP A 38 8.04 22.92 12.16
C ASP A 38 7.11 21.78 11.69
N ASN A 39 7.53 20.54 11.93
CA ASN A 39 6.80 19.34 11.53
C ASN A 39 5.34 19.31 12.01
N PRO A 40 4.98 19.72 13.25
CA PRO A 40 3.58 19.77 13.68
C PRO A 40 2.69 20.61 12.76
N LEU A 41 3.17 21.77 12.31
CA LEU A 41 2.44 22.65 11.39
C LEU A 41 2.34 22.04 9.98
N ILE A 42 3.40 21.38 9.51
CA ILE A 42 3.42 20.67 8.23
C ILE A 42 2.36 19.54 8.24
N ILE A 43 2.38 18.72 9.29
CA ILE A 43 1.49 17.57 9.47
C ILE A 43 0.03 18.02 9.56
N GLU A 44 -0.25 19.09 10.32
CA GLU A 44 -1.60 19.66 10.40
C GLU A 44 -2.10 20.11 9.02
N LYS A 45 -1.27 20.82 8.26
CA LYS A 45 -1.60 21.25 6.89
C LYS A 45 -1.84 20.07 5.95
N PHE A 46 -1.01 19.02 6.02
CA PHE A 46 -1.22 17.82 5.21
C PHE A 46 -2.56 17.14 5.56
N LYS A 47 -2.90 17.02 6.83
CA LYS A 47 -4.20 16.48 7.25
C LYS A 47 -5.34 17.38 6.78
N ALA A 48 -5.21 18.70 6.90
CA ALA A 48 -6.24 19.65 6.47
C ALA A 48 -6.50 19.61 4.96
N ILE A 49 -5.46 19.37 4.15
CA ILE A 49 -5.56 19.30 2.68
C ILE A 49 -6.02 17.92 2.21
N THR A 50 -5.44 16.84 2.75
CA THR A 50 -5.65 15.46 2.25
C THR A 50 -6.75 14.71 2.98
N GLY A 51 -7.08 15.11 4.21
CA GLY A 51 -7.95 14.36 5.11
C GLY A 51 -7.32 13.10 5.73
N ILE A 52 -6.07 12.76 5.36
CA ILE A 52 -5.42 11.54 5.82
C ILE A 52 -4.97 11.71 7.27
N VAL A 53 -5.39 10.79 8.14
CA VAL A 53 -5.06 10.78 9.58
C VAL A 53 -4.02 9.74 9.94
N GLU A 54 -3.96 8.65 9.17
CA GLU A 54 -3.02 7.55 9.30
C GLU A 54 -2.83 6.86 7.94
N ARG A 55 -1.76 6.08 7.82
CA ARG A 55 -1.44 5.24 6.67
C ARG A 55 -1.16 3.81 7.14
N ARG A 56 -1.24 2.85 6.23
CA ARG A 56 -0.95 1.43 6.51
C ARG A 56 0.27 0.98 5.73
N TYR A 57 1.28 0.50 6.44
CA TYR A 57 2.55 0.04 5.85
C TYR A 57 2.64 -1.48 5.98
N VAL A 58 3.31 -2.10 5.01
CA VAL A 58 3.55 -3.54 4.97
C VAL A 58 4.68 -3.90 5.95
N GLU A 59 4.56 -5.04 6.61
CA GLU A 59 5.61 -5.58 7.49
C GLU A 59 6.87 -5.93 6.68
N ASP A 60 8.04 -5.92 7.30
CA ASP A 60 9.32 -6.12 6.63
C ASP A 60 9.50 -7.52 6.00
N ASP A 61 8.66 -8.49 6.39
CA ASP A 61 8.68 -9.87 5.90
C ASP A 61 7.70 -10.12 4.74
N LEU A 62 6.97 -9.10 4.29
CA LEU A 62 5.98 -9.21 3.21
C LEU A 62 6.33 -8.31 2.03
N ASN A 63 6.24 -8.88 0.83
CA ASN A 63 6.44 -8.17 -0.43
C ASN A 63 5.09 -7.79 -1.09
N THR A 64 5.16 -7.09 -2.22
CA THR A 64 3.98 -6.69 -3.01
C THR A 64 3.19 -7.92 -3.48
N SER A 65 3.89 -8.98 -3.88
CA SER A 65 3.29 -10.24 -4.31
C SER A 65 2.56 -10.97 -3.17
N ASP A 66 3.10 -10.95 -1.95
CA ASP A 66 2.47 -11.59 -0.79
C ASP A 66 1.13 -10.92 -0.44
N ILE A 67 1.12 -9.59 -0.36
CA ILE A 67 -0.12 -8.86 -0.05
C ILE A 67 -1.16 -8.98 -1.18
N ALA A 68 -0.72 -9.11 -2.43
CA ALA A 68 -1.59 -9.37 -3.56
C ALA A 68 -2.19 -10.79 -3.50
N PHE A 69 -1.38 -11.79 -3.14
CA PHE A 69 -1.84 -13.15 -2.90
C PHE A 69 -2.91 -13.19 -1.81
N LEU A 70 -2.67 -12.57 -0.66
CA LEU A 70 -3.63 -12.50 0.45
C LEU A 70 -4.94 -11.78 0.07
N ALA A 71 -4.86 -10.75 -0.78
CA ALA A 71 -6.06 -10.09 -1.32
C ALA A 71 -6.81 -11.00 -2.30
N ALA A 72 -6.09 -11.73 -3.16
CA ALA A 72 -6.67 -12.65 -4.14
C ALA A 72 -7.36 -13.86 -3.46
N GLU A 73 -6.79 -14.43 -2.40
CA GLU A 73 -7.43 -15.49 -1.62
C GLU A 73 -8.81 -15.06 -1.11
N LYS A 74 -8.92 -13.84 -0.59
CA LYS A 74 -10.20 -13.27 -0.14
C LYS A 74 -11.17 -13.05 -1.30
N ALA A 75 -10.69 -12.58 -2.45
CA ALA A 75 -11.53 -12.37 -3.63
C ALA A 75 -12.09 -13.69 -4.19
N ILE A 76 -11.27 -14.75 -4.21
CA ILE A 76 -11.68 -16.10 -4.63
C ILE A 76 -12.72 -16.66 -3.66
N ALA A 77 -12.49 -16.49 -2.36
CA ALA A 77 -13.43 -16.93 -1.33
C ALA A 77 -14.79 -16.19 -1.42
N ASP A 78 -14.77 -14.87 -1.63
CA ASP A 78 -15.97 -14.04 -1.82
C ASP A 78 -16.74 -14.43 -3.10
N ALA A 79 -16.02 -14.75 -4.18
CA ALA A 79 -16.60 -15.24 -5.43
C ALA A 79 -17.16 -16.68 -5.33
N ALA A 80 -16.81 -17.43 -4.28
CA ALA A 80 -17.17 -18.83 -4.07
C ALA A 80 -16.83 -19.75 -5.27
N ILE A 81 -15.64 -19.55 -5.86
CA ILE A 81 -15.13 -20.35 -6.97
C ILE A 81 -13.95 -21.22 -6.54
N ASP A 82 -13.66 -22.26 -7.32
CA ASP A 82 -12.40 -22.98 -7.21
C ASP A 82 -11.30 -22.19 -7.94
N LYS A 83 -10.11 -22.05 -7.33
CA LYS A 83 -8.97 -21.35 -7.94
C LYS A 83 -8.52 -22.00 -9.25
N GLU A 84 -8.73 -23.31 -9.42
CA GLU A 84 -8.40 -24.04 -10.65
C GLU A 84 -9.36 -23.68 -11.81
N GLN A 85 -10.41 -22.90 -11.56
CA GLN A 85 -11.30 -22.36 -12.61
C GLN A 85 -10.82 -21.01 -13.18
N LEU A 86 -9.73 -20.45 -12.66
CA LEU A 86 -9.16 -19.21 -13.17
C LEU A 86 -8.44 -19.45 -14.49
N ASP A 87 -8.97 -18.89 -15.58
CA ASP A 87 -8.34 -18.97 -16.90
C ASP A 87 -7.18 -17.97 -17.07
N TYR A 88 -7.27 -16.82 -16.39
CA TYR A 88 -6.33 -15.70 -16.55
C TYR A 88 -6.11 -14.95 -15.24
N ILE A 89 -4.90 -14.41 -15.10
CA ILE A 89 -4.54 -13.43 -14.07
C ILE A 89 -4.05 -12.17 -14.79
N ILE A 90 -4.64 -11.02 -14.46
CA ILE A 90 -4.19 -9.70 -14.90
C ILE A 90 -3.68 -8.99 -13.66
N PHE A 91 -2.37 -8.73 -13.61
CA PHE A 91 -1.71 -8.13 -12.46
C PHE A 91 -1.06 -6.79 -12.81
N ALA A 92 -1.18 -5.80 -11.92
CA ALA A 92 -0.62 -4.47 -12.10
C ALA A 92 -0.09 -3.93 -10.76
N HIS A 93 1.11 -3.36 -10.79
CA HIS A 93 1.76 -2.69 -9.66
C HIS A 93 2.73 -1.62 -10.19
N ASN A 94 3.12 -0.65 -9.36
CA ASN A 94 3.98 0.47 -9.76
C ASN A 94 5.30 0.57 -8.98
N PHE A 95 5.59 -0.36 -8.07
CA PHE A 95 6.72 -0.26 -7.13
C PHE A 95 7.71 -1.44 -7.19
N GLY A 96 7.47 -2.45 -8.02
CA GLY A 96 8.28 -3.68 -8.03
C GLY A 96 7.83 -4.69 -6.96
N ASP A 97 8.49 -5.84 -6.92
CA ASP A 97 8.46 -6.78 -5.81
C ASP A 97 9.85 -6.75 -5.17
N VAL A 98 9.97 -6.11 -4.00
CA VAL A 98 11.24 -5.71 -3.38
C VAL A 98 11.25 -6.15 -1.94
N SER A 99 12.16 -7.05 -1.60
CA SER A 99 12.37 -7.49 -0.22
C SER A 99 12.93 -6.37 0.65
N HIS A 100 12.57 -6.36 1.93
CA HIS A 100 13.05 -5.35 2.87
C HIS A 100 14.58 -5.22 2.84
N GLY A 101 15.06 -3.97 2.89
CA GLY A 101 16.48 -3.64 2.84
C GLY A 101 17.14 -3.75 1.46
N GLN A 102 16.40 -4.14 0.42
CA GLN A 102 16.88 -4.15 -0.97
C GLN A 102 16.40 -2.91 -1.73
N CYS A 103 17.20 -2.46 -2.70
CA CYS A 103 16.87 -1.35 -3.60
C CYS A 103 16.66 -1.78 -5.05
N GLN A 104 16.75 -3.09 -5.32
CA GLN A 104 16.51 -3.72 -6.61
C GLN A 104 15.32 -4.66 -6.47
N GLY A 105 14.38 -4.59 -7.42
CA GLY A 105 13.28 -5.55 -7.50
C GLY A 105 13.75 -6.88 -8.07
N ASP A 106 13.13 -7.96 -7.61
CA ASP A 106 13.34 -9.28 -8.20
C ASP A 106 12.91 -9.25 -9.68
N THR A 107 13.73 -9.85 -10.55
CA THR A 107 13.47 -9.99 -12.00
C THR A 107 13.18 -11.43 -12.35
#